data_AF-A0A8T6U8D8-F1
#
_entry.id   AF-A0A8T6U8D8-F1
#
_cell.length_a   1.000
_cell.length_b   1.000
_cell.length_c   1.000
_cell.angle_alpha   90.00
_cell.angle_beta   90.00
_cell.angle_gamma   90.00
#
_symmetry.space_group_name_H-M   'P 1'
#
loop_
_entity.id
_entity.type
_entity.pdbx_description
1 polymer ?
#
loop_
_entity_poly.entity_id
_entity_poly.type
_entity_poly.pdbx_seq_one_letter_code
_entity_poly.pdbx_strand_id
1 'polypeptide(L)' 'KAPYDCEVITASSGEEALDKFDGGFFDLVITDIAMPGIDGLELLSIIKSRSPETKVIIITAYG' A
#
# COMPACT_ATOMS: atom_id res chain seq x y z
N LYS A 1 -23.38 1.93 2.23
CA LYS A 1 -22.39 3.03 2.32
C LYS A 1 -21.30 2.55 3.24
N ALA A 2 -20.03 2.60 2.84
CA ALA A 2 -18.93 2.30 3.77
C ALA A 2 -19.06 3.23 4.99
N PRO A 3 -18.75 2.76 6.21
CA PRO A 3 -18.97 3.52 7.45
C PRO A 3 -18.08 4.77 7.61
N TYR A 4 -17.19 5.03 6.66
CA TYR A 4 -16.22 6.13 6.69
C TYR A 4 -16.21 6.87 5.34
N ASP A 5 -15.99 8.19 5.37
CA ASP A 5 -15.73 9.01 4.18
C ASP A 5 -14.26 8.83 3.76
N CYS A 6 -13.96 7.69 3.13
CA CYS A 6 -12.66 7.43 2.52
C CYS A 6 -12.80 7.05 1.05
N GLU A 7 -11.85 7.50 0.24
CA GLU A 7 -11.66 7.03 -1.11
C GLU A 7 -10.72 5.82 -1.08
N VAL A 8 -11.09 4.74 -1.77
CA VAL A 8 -10.35 3.48 -1.74
C VAL A 8 -9.93 3.14 -3.16
N ILE A 9 -8.63 2.92 -3.33
CA ILE A 9 -8.03 2.37 -4.54
C ILE A 9 -7.38 1.05 -4.15
N THR A 10 -7.68 -0.01 -4.92
CA THR A 10 -7.13 -1.35 -4.70
C THR A 10 -6.01 -1.62 -5.69
N ALA A 11 -5.07 -2.49 -5.32
CA ALA A 11 -4.03 -3.02 -6.19
C ALA A 11 -3.88 -4.53 -5.93
N SER A 12 -3.54 -5.30 -6.96
CA SER A 12 -3.44 -6.75 -6.90
C SER A 12 -2.00 -7.25 -6.77
N SER A 13 -1.01 -6.36 -6.87
CA SER A 13 0.42 -6.63 -6.67
C SER A 13 1.15 -5.39 -6.15
N GLY A 14 2.38 -5.55 -5.67
CA GLY A 14 3.21 -4.43 -5.24
C GLY A 14 3.59 -3.48 -6.38
N GLU A 15 3.77 -3.99 -7.60
CA GLU A 15 4.06 -3.19 -8.80
C GLU A 15 2.85 -2.32 -9.17
N GLU A 16 1.65 -2.91 -9.22
CA GLU A 16 0.41 -2.16 -9.49
C GLU A 16 0.16 -1.10 -8.40
N ALA A 17 0.50 -1.43 -7.15
CA ALA A 17 0.40 -0.48 -6.05
C ALA A 17 1.33 0.72 -6.25
N LEU A 18 2.58 0.52 -6.70
CA LEU A 18 3.52 1.61 -6.98
C LEU A 18 3.07 2.46 -8.17
N ASP A 19 2.61 1.85 -9.26
CA ASP A 19 2.11 2.59 -10.42
C ASP A 19 0.93 3.50 -10.03
N LYS A 20 0.03 3.02 -9.18
CA LYS A 20 -1.08 3.81 -8.64
C LYS A 20 -0.61 4.86 -7.64
N PHE A 21 0.38 4.53 -6.83
CA PHE A 21 0.99 5.44 -5.86
C PHE A 21 1.60 6.66 -6.54
N ASP A 22 2.28 6.47 -7.67
CA ASP A 22 2.91 7.56 -8.42
C ASP A 22 1.91 8.50 -9.10
N GLY A 23 0.65 8.07 -9.26
CA GLY A 23 -0.43 8.88 -9.82
C GLY A 23 -1.10 9.84 -8.83
N GLY A 24 -0.76 9.78 -7.53
CA GLY A 24 -1.46 10.59 -6.52
C GLY A 24 -0.84 10.55 -5.12
N PHE A 25 -1.60 11.01 -4.14
CA PHE A 25 -1.20 10.98 -2.73
C PHE A 25 -2.14 10.07 -1.95
N PHE A 26 -1.58 9.29 -1.03
CA PHE A 26 -2.32 8.40 -0.14
C PHE A 26 -1.99 8.72 1.32
N ASP A 27 -3.02 8.93 2.13
CA ASP A 27 -2.87 9.07 3.59
C ASP A 27 -2.47 7.74 4.24
N LEU A 28 -3.00 6.64 3.71
CA LEU A 28 -2.84 5.29 4.24
C LEU A 28 -2.71 4.26 3.12
N VAL A 29 -1.72 3.38 3.23
CA VAL A 29 -1.57 2.17 2.43
C VAL A 29 -1.69 0.95 3.33
N ILE A 30 -2.46 -0.03 2.88
CA ILE A 30 -2.63 -1.32 3.56
C ILE A 30 -2.12 -2.39 2.59
N THR A 31 -1.19 -3.24 3.03
CA THR A 31 -0.53 -4.24 2.18
C THR A 31 -0.26 -5.54 2.94
N ASP A 32 -0.14 -6.66 2.22
CA ASP A 32 0.31 -7.94 2.80
C ASP A 32 1.85 -7.99 2.85
N ILE A 33 2.45 -8.74 3.78
CA ILE A 33 3.88 -9.05 3.73
C ILE A 33 4.19 -9.93 2.51
N ALA A 34 3.39 -10.97 2.29
CA ALA A 34 3.73 -12.01 1.33
C ALA A 34 2.98 -11.80 0.02
N MET A 35 3.66 -11.19 -0.96
CA MET A 35 3.16 -11.03 -2.33
C MET A 35 4.23 -11.50 -3.33
N PRO A 36 3.83 -12.10 -4.48
CA PRO A 36 4.76 -12.33 -5.57
C PRO A 36 5.29 -11.01 -6.14
N GLY A 37 6.59 -10.97 -6.47
CA GLY A 37 7.23 -9.77 -6.98
C GLY A 37 7.67 -8.86 -5.84
N ILE A 38 7.24 -7.61 -5.85
CA ILE A 38 7.49 -6.66 -4.75
C ILE A 38 6.69 -7.07 -3.51
N ASP A 39 7.41 -7.36 -2.43
CA ASP A 39 6.80 -7.74 -1.15
C ASP A 39 6.36 -6.52 -0.32
N GLY A 40 5.62 -6.75 0.76
CA GLY A 40 5.09 -5.65 1.59
C GLY A 40 6.16 -4.79 2.27
N LEU A 41 7.35 -5.34 2.53
CA LEU A 41 8.46 -4.62 3.19
C LEU A 41 9.23 -3.77 2.18
N GLU A 42 9.44 -4.28 0.98
CA GLU A 42 9.98 -3.52 -0.14
C GLU A 42 9.04 -2.37 -0.52
N LEU A 43 7.74 -2.65 -0.63
CA LEU A 43 6.72 -1.64 -0.91
C LEU A 43 6.70 -0.55 0.17
N LEU A 44 6.72 -0.93 1.45
CA LEU A 44 6.84 0.00 2.57
C LEU A 44 8.07 0.92 2.42
N SER A 45 9.24 0.33 2.13
CA SER A 45 10.50 1.06 2.02
C SER A 45 10.45 2.09 0.89
N ILE A 46 9.92 1.70 -0.27
CA ILE A 46 9.76 2.58 -1.42
C ILE A 46 8.78 3.71 -1.11
N ILE A 47 7.60 3.39 -0.57
CA ILE A 47 6.58 4.39 -0.20
C ILE A 47 7.16 5.40 0.80
N LYS A 48 7.86 4.94 1.83
CA LYS A 48 8.46 5.84 2.83
C LYS A 48 9.56 6.73 2.27
N SER A 49 10.29 6.27 1.27
CA SER A 49 11.29 7.10 0.59
C SER A 49 10.65 8.20 -0.26
N ARG A 50 9.49 7.93 -0.87
CA ARG A 50 8.78 8.86 -1.76
C ARG A 50 7.83 9.80 -1.01
N SER A 51 7.15 9.29 0.01
CA SER A 51 6.18 9.99 0.86
C SER A 51 6.34 9.53 2.31
N PRO A 52 7.21 10.20 3.09
CA PRO A 52 7.42 9.89 4.50
C PRO A 52 6.13 9.98 5.34
N GLU A 53 5.21 10.87 4.95
CA GLU A 53 3.95 11.16 5.64
C GLU A 53 2.91 10.03 5.50
N THR A 54 2.87 9.37 4.34
CA THR A 54 1.94 8.25 4.06
C THR A 54 2.10 7.17 5.12
N LYS A 55 1.01 6.83 5.82
CA LYS A 55 1.01 5.72 6.78
C LYS A 55 0.94 4.41 6.03
N VAL A 56 1.62 3.39 6.54
CA VAL A 56 1.61 2.05 5.94
C VAL A 56 1.28 1.06 7.04
N ILE A 57 0.22 0.28 6.83
CA ILE A 57 -0.17 -0.84 7.68
C ILE A 57 0.14 -2.10 6.90
N ILE A 58 1.01 -2.91 7.48
CA ILE A 58 1.31 -4.23 6.95
C ILE A 58 0.42 -5.23 7.67
N ILE A 59 -0.36 -5.97 6.90
CA ILE A 59 -1.16 -7.10 7.36
C ILE A 59 -0.35 -8.36 7.07
N THR A 60 -0.32 -9.29 8.01
CA THR A 60 0.33 -10.57 7.84
C THR A 60 -0.74 -11.63 8.07
N ALA A 61 -1.01 -12.47 7.07
CA ALA A 61 -1.74 -13.70 7.32
C ALA A 61 -0.72 -14.78 7.65
N TYR A 62 -0.50 -15.04 8.94
CA TYR A 62 0.08 -16.31 9.37
C TYR A 62 -1.09 -17.30 9.42
N GLY A 63 -1.01 -18.36 8.62
CA GLY A 63 -2.12 -19.27 8.29
C GLY A 63 -3.01 -19.71 9.44
#